data_AF-A0A7Y7TSN0-F1
#
_entry.id   AF-A0A7Y7TSN0-F1
#
_cell.length_a   1.000
_cell.length_b   1.000
_cell.length_c   1.000
_cell.angle_alpha   90.00
_cell.angle_beta   90.00
_cell.angle_gamma   90.00
#
_symmetry.space_group_name_H-M   'P 1'
#
loop_
_entity.id
_entity.type
_entity.pdbx_description
1 polymer ?
#
loop_
_entity_poly.entity_id
_entity_poly.type
_entity_poly.pdbx_seq_one_letter_code
_entity_poly.pdbx_strand_id
1 'polypeptide(L)'
;MIGLCFEGETTCSSCGKPLPMNALVETIVCSECLCENKFSPKEWKKLISDMFTAGPTYSENEGTPSTIMGARIYKILYGRQNPKFLDTKTYMDEEDIEIYATQGKIINPKSQIAYSIRPVPENFKEVCPNVSYLIGEDFTLLSKYDGDSAVFNSKPQGELIPFTCPTCAGALQIDGSERTLKCQFCGNESFIPDLTWQKIHPVKTKHRFYFWFDEKSVKFEWDSDLYDLVAGDDGTFYLSLEPIFGSDDELWIIALNPDLTTKWKRNNLKFKTATSGGEAKLGLSPNKELILWSGDRNSILLLSTEDGSEIKRIGKKREESEQTEFPIMDFTQCRHLAVDIDGNYFALVDRDKKNSDNSSYYEFLVINQDGILQKPWGLGDVENKGFFGAIKNLFSGVEPIPYFEDIYNKVTRIKDYDIKISVGKDGSYFFHSYRLFAKYNHEGKFIYMNELKEGRISHKIHGDKEGNAFYLFESNTQSKTTLVKVSPDGKNTSVVIKNVIDGGSLCKEDMLAISSNGIYYCAGYNGRLRIFDANFNVLYVSKNSKEDEEESIAEIKERED
;
A
#
# COMPACT_ATOMS: atom_id res chain seq x y z
N MET A 1 6.92 5.26 15.84
CA MET A 1 5.87 6.27 16.03
C MET A 1 6.23 7.48 15.20
N ILE A 2 5.25 8.22 14.69
CA ILE A 2 5.44 9.48 13.97
C ILE A 2 4.46 10.53 14.51
N GLY A 3 4.83 11.81 14.41
CA GLY A 3 3.89 12.91 14.65
C GLY A 3 3.07 13.25 13.41
N LEU A 4 1.75 13.20 13.52
CA LEU A 4 0.84 13.81 12.54
C LEU A 4 0.28 15.10 13.13
N CYS A 5 0.52 16.24 12.50
CA CYS A 5 0.03 17.53 12.99
C CYS A 5 -1.35 17.84 12.43
N PHE A 6 -2.16 18.52 13.23
CA PHE A 6 -3.47 19.04 12.85
C PHE A 6 -3.64 20.47 13.36
N GLU A 7 -4.08 21.35 12.48
CA GLU A 7 -4.47 22.73 12.78
C GLU A 7 -5.80 23.02 12.07
N GLY A 8 -6.87 23.22 12.82
CA GLY A 8 -8.21 23.37 12.27
C GLY A 8 -8.95 24.61 12.77
N GLU A 9 -9.79 25.17 11.93
CA GLU A 9 -10.84 26.11 12.33
C GLU A 9 -12.15 25.83 11.58
N THR A 10 -13.26 26.17 12.21
CA THR A 10 -14.59 26.21 11.58
C THR A 10 -15.30 27.52 11.92
N THR A 11 -16.61 27.61 11.71
CA THR A 11 -17.44 28.75 12.13
C THR A 11 -18.39 28.35 13.25
N CYS A 12 -18.60 29.25 14.20
CA CYS A 12 -19.60 29.07 15.24
C CYS A 12 -21.00 29.02 14.63
N SER A 13 -21.76 28.00 14.99
CA SER A 13 -23.14 27.80 14.50
C SER A 13 -24.13 28.89 14.95
N SER A 14 -23.83 29.64 16.01
CA SER A 14 -24.68 30.73 16.49
C SER A 14 -24.31 32.10 15.93
N CYS A 15 -23.03 32.49 15.97
CA CYS A 15 -22.60 33.85 15.63
C CYS A 15 -21.79 33.96 14.32
N GLY A 16 -21.46 32.83 13.68
CA GLY A 16 -20.70 32.77 12.43
C GLY A 16 -19.22 33.15 12.53
N LYS A 17 -18.71 33.49 13.72
CA LYS A 17 -17.30 33.84 13.94
C LYS A 17 -16.40 32.61 13.84
N PRO A 18 -15.11 32.77 13.47
CA PRO A 18 -14.15 31.68 13.46
C PRO A 18 -14.08 30.96 14.82
N LEU A 19 -14.01 29.64 14.78
CA LEU A 19 -13.96 28.76 15.94
C LEU A 19 -12.74 27.83 15.79
N PRO A 20 -11.65 28.11 16.50
CA PRO A 20 -10.46 27.24 16.51
C PRO A 20 -10.78 25.84 17.03
N MET A 21 -10.21 24.83 16.40
CA MET A 21 -10.35 23.42 16.78
C MET A 21 -9.04 22.94 17.40
N ASN A 22 -8.74 23.41 18.61
CA ASN A 22 -7.45 23.19 19.29
C ASN A 22 -7.41 21.94 20.18
N ALA A 23 -8.43 21.07 20.10
CA ALA A 23 -8.49 19.79 20.82
C ALA A 23 -9.47 18.83 20.13
N LEU A 24 -9.24 17.53 20.23
CA LEU A 24 -10.15 16.46 19.82
C LEU A 24 -11.20 16.24 20.93
N VAL A 25 -12.29 17.02 20.86
CA VAL A 25 -13.36 17.07 21.86
C VAL A 25 -14.74 17.12 21.20
N GLU A 26 -15.78 16.71 21.93
CA GLU A 26 -17.15 16.72 21.41
C GLU A 26 -17.81 18.10 21.42
N THR A 27 -17.30 19.03 22.23
CA THR A 27 -17.88 20.36 22.38
C THR A 27 -16.80 21.41 22.45
N ILE A 28 -16.94 22.48 21.66
CA ILE A 28 -16.10 23.68 21.71
C ILE A 28 -16.99 24.89 21.97
N VAL A 29 -16.71 25.60 23.05
CA VAL A 29 -17.41 26.85 23.42
C VAL A 29 -16.83 28.00 22.61
N CYS A 30 -17.68 28.76 21.91
CA CYS A 30 -17.24 29.92 21.15
C CYS A 30 -16.80 31.05 22.08
N SER A 31 -15.58 31.57 21.92
CA SER A 31 -15.07 32.69 22.74
C SER A 31 -15.86 34.00 22.55
N GLU A 32 -16.57 34.15 21.44
CA GLU A 32 -17.30 35.38 21.09
C GLU A 32 -18.73 35.40 21.66
N CYS A 33 -19.48 34.29 21.52
CA CYS A 33 -20.89 34.22 21.91
C CYS A 33 -21.19 33.19 23.00
N LEU A 34 -20.17 32.47 23.48
CA LEU A 34 -20.28 31.41 24.50
C LEU A 34 -21.18 30.22 24.12
N CYS A 35 -21.69 30.17 22.89
CA CYS A 35 -22.48 29.04 22.44
C CYS A 35 -21.60 27.80 22.29
N GLU A 36 -22.10 26.68 22.80
CA GLU A 36 -21.53 25.35 22.61
C GLU A 36 -21.70 24.90 21.15
N ASN A 37 -20.60 24.48 20.53
CA ASN A 37 -20.61 23.88 19.21
C ASN A 37 -20.25 22.40 19.37
N LYS A 38 -21.21 21.54 19.06
CA LYS A 38 -21.02 20.08 19.15
C LYS A 38 -20.35 19.53 17.90
N PHE A 39 -19.52 18.51 18.09
CA PHE A 39 -18.77 17.77 17.07
C PHE A 39 -18.85 16.28 17.40
N SER A 40 -19.55 15.52 16.57
CA SER A 40 -19.65 14.06 16.77
C SER A 40 -18.36 13.34 16.36
N PRO A 41 -18.09 12.11 16.86
CA PRO A 41 -17.01 11.28 16.33
C PRO A 41 -17.06 11.10 14.81
N LYS A 42 -18.26 10.96 14.23
CA LYS A 42 -18.45 10.88 12.77
C LYS A 42 -18.02 12.16 12.05
N GLU A 43 -18.25 13.32 12.64
CA GLU A 43 -17.81 14.61 12.10
C GLU A 43 -16.29 14.69 12.16
N TRP A 44 -15.68 14.37 13.30
CA TRP A 44 -14.23 14.31 13.45
C TRP A 44 -13.57 13.33 12.48
N LYS A 45 -14.15 12.13 12.27
CA LYS A 45 -13.66 11.15 11.30
C LYS A 45 -13.50 11.76 9.91
N LYS A 46 -14.46 12.58 9.46
CA LYS A 46 -14.38 13.27 8.17
C LYS A 46 -13.26 14.32 8.11
N LEU A 47 -12.91 14.91 9.25
CA LEU A 47 -11.88 15.96 9.31
C LEU A 47 -10.47 15.38 9.34
N ILE A 48 -10.29 14.16 9.86
CA ILE A 48 -8.96 13.57 10.13
C ILE A 48 -8.68 12.29 9.31
N SER A 49 -9.65 11.74 8.57
CA SER A 49 -9.45 10.51 7.77
C SER A 49 -8.31 10.65 6.77
N ASP A 50 -8.27 11.78 6.07
CA ASP A 50 -7.26 12.04 5.04
C ASP A 50 -5.89 12.19 5.68
N MET A 51 -5.81 12.75 6.89
CA MET A 51 -4.57 12.87 7.64
C MET A 51 -3.98 11.49 8.01
N PHE A 52 -4.79 10.52 8.43
CA PHE A 52 -4.30 9.18 8.75
C PHE A 52 -3.91 8.37 7.52
N THR A 53 -4.44 8.72 6.35
CA THR A 53 -4.15 8.04 5.08
C THR A 53 -2.95 8.67 4.38
N ALA A 54 -2.96 9.99 4.19
CA ALA A 54 -1.93 10.73 3.47
C ALA A 54 -0.76 11.17 4.36
N GLY A 55 -1.02 11.50 5.63
CA GLY A 55 0.00 11.99 6.57
C GLY A 55 1.24 11.11 6.70
N PRO A 56 1.11 9.77 6.85
CA PRO A 56 2.28 8.88 6.90
C PRO A 56 3.12 8.88 5.62
N THR A 57 2.54 9.25 4.47
CA THR A 57 3.23 9.29 3.18
C THR A 57 4.07 10.56 2.98
N TYR A 58 3.83 11.60 3.79
CA TYR A 58 4.55 12.87 3.70
C TYR A 58 5.97 12.76 4.28
N SER A 59 6.85 13.62 3.78
CA SER A 59 8.16 13.87 4.37
C SER A 59 8.02 14.64 5.70
N GLU A 60 9.04 14.57 6.56
CA GLU A 60 9.02 15.32 7.83
C GLU A 60 8.94 16.84 7.59
N ASN A 61 7.94 17.50 8.20
CA ASN A 61 7.51 18.89 8.00
C ASN A 61 6.74 19.19 6.70
N GLU A 62 6.36 18.19 5.93
CA GLU A 62 5.44 18.35 4.80
C GLU A 62 3.97 18.23 5.26
N GLY A 63 3.09 18.99 4.63
CA GLY A 63 1.67 18.98 4.94
C GLY A 63 0.85 19.73 3.89
N THR A 64 -0.46 19.52 3.92
CA THR A 64 -1.38 20.09 2.95
C THR A 64 -2.53 20.83 3.65
N PRO A 65 -2.96 22.00 3.15
CA PRO A 65 -4.22 22.59 3.56
C PRO A 65 -5.39 21.86 2.89
N SER A 66 -6.51 21.73 3.60
CA SER A 66 -7.76 21.23 3.05
C SER A 66 -8.95 22.09 3.51
N THR A 67 -9.94 22.22 2.64
CA THR A 67 -11.21 22.89 2.97
C THR A 67 -12.35 21.90 2.77
N ILE A 68 -13.02 21.55 3.86
CA ILE A 68 -14.15 20.62 3.83
C ILE A 68 -15.43 21.45 3.90
N MET A 69 -16.29 21.30 2.90
CA MET A 69 -17.59 21.96 2.85
C MET A 69 -18.70 20.98 3.25
N GLY A 70 -19.55 21.39 4.20
CA GLY A 70 -20.71 20.62 4.64
C GLY A 70 -21.70 21.51 5.38
N ALA A 71 -22.22 21.05 6.52
CA ALA A 71 -23.04 21.88 7.41
C ALA A 71 -22.28 23.10 7.95
N ARG A 72 -20.95 22.99 8.04
CA ARG A 72 -20.01 24.07 8.33
C ARG A 72 -18.89 24.05 7.29
N ILE A 73 -18.14 25.15 7.21
CA ILE A 73 -16.89 25.19 6.45
C ILE A 73 -15.76 24.90 7.45
N TYR A 74 -14.92 23.91 7.14
CA TYR A 74 -13.72 23.61 7.91
C TYR A 74 -12.51 23.98 7.09
N LYS A 75 -11.56 24.68 7.71
CA LYS A 75 -10.25 24.95 7.12
C LYS A 75 -9.23 24.24 7.99
N ILE A 76 -8.63 23.21 7.43
CA ILE A 76 -7.68 22.34 8.13
C ILE A 76 -6.33 22.40 7.44
N LEU A 77 -5.27 22.26 8.22
CA LEU A 77 -3.93 21.95 7.78
C LEU A 77 -3.51 20.69 8.53
N TYR A 78 -3.08 19.68 7.79
CA TYR A 78 -2.49 18.49 8.40
C TYR A 78 -1.21 18.10 7.68
N GLY A 79 -0.34 17.37 8.36
CA GLY A 79 0.96 16.98 7.80
C GLY A 79 1.73 16.03 8.70
N ARG A 80 2.90 15.58 8.23
CA ARG A 80 3.86 14.85 9.06
C ARG A 80 4.77 15.86 9.74
N GLN A 81 4.72 15.92 11.06
CA GLN A 81 5.61 16.76 11.85
C GLN A 81 5.69 16.19 13.27
N ASN A 82 6.90 15.90 13.72
CA ASN A 82 7.13 15.52 15.11
C ASN A 82 6.69 16.64 16.07
N PRO A 83 6.12 16.30 17.25
CA PRO A 83 5.58 17.27 18.19
C PRO A 83 6.59 18.36 18.57
N LYS A 84 6.13 19.62 18.60
CA LYS A 84 6.94 20.78 19.00
C LYS A 84 6.26 21.54 20.11
N PHE A 85 7.05 22.08 21.03
CA PHE A 85 6.56 23.08 21.97
C PHE A 85 6.14 24.36 21.19
N LEU A 86 4.92 24.84 21.40
CA LEU A 86 4.36 25.96 20.61
C LEU A 86 5.13 27.27 20.82
N ASP A 87 5.71 27.47 21.99
CA ASP A 87 6.38 28.71 22.40
C ASP A 87 7.84 28.78 21.90
N THR A 88 8.61 27.69 22.02
CA THR A 88 10.02 27.66 21.59
C THR A 88 10.23 27.06 20.21
N LYS A 89 9.21 26.40 19.63
CA LYS A 89 9.28 25.66 18.36
C LYS A 89 10.32 24.54 18.32
N THR A 90 10.81 24.11 19.48
CA THR A 90 11.73 22.97 19.61
C THR A 90 10.94 21.66 19.65
N TYR A 91 11.49 20.60 19.04
CA TYR A 91 10.89 19.27 19.11
C TYR A 91 10.83 18.75 20.56
N MET A 92 9.78 18.00 20.86
CA MET A 92 9.69 17.18 22.06
C MET A 92 10.50 15.90 21.84
N ASP A 93 11.12 15.38 22.90
CA ASP A 93 11.80 14.08 22.84
C ASP A 93 10.76 12.95 22.72
N GLU A 94 11.03 11.94 21.90
CA GLU A 94 10.12 10.81 21.68
C GLU A 94 10.01 9.94 22.94
N GLU A 95 11.11 9.76 23.69
CA GLU A 95 11.11 8.99 24.93
C GLU A 95 10.29 9.69 26.03
N ASP A 96 10.34 11.02 26.04
CA ASP A 96 9.58 11.85 26.97
C ASP A 96 8.06 11.70 26.74
N ILE A 97 7.60 11.59 25.49
CA ILE A 97 6.18 11.48 25.16
C ILE A 97 5.55 10.29 25.90
N GLU A 98 6.17 9.12 25.89
CA GLU A 98 5.60 7.94 26.56
C GLU A 98 5.60 8.07 28.09
N ILE A 99 6.68 8.62 28.65
CA ILE A 99 6.82 8.83 30.10
C ILE A 99 5.75 9.83 30.59
N TYR A 100 5.63 10.97 29.92
CA TYR A 100 4.75 12.06 30.32
C TYR A 100 3.28 11.83 29.97
N ALA A 101 2.96 10.89 29.07
CA ALA A 101 1.58 10.51 28.78
C ALA A 101 0.84 10.03 30.04
N THR A 102 1.55 9.37 30.97
CA THR A 102 0.98 8.95 32.27
C THR A 102 0.67 10.12 33.21
N GLN A 103 1.33 11.27 33.01
CA GLN A 103 1.19 12.47 33.84
C GLN A 103 0.18 13.48 33.28
N GLY A 104 -0.33 13.26 32.06
CA GLY A 104 -1.28 14.15 31.39
C GLY A 104 -0.66 15.43 30.82
N LYS A 105 0.64 15.67 31.02
CA LYS A 105 1.33 16.88 30.58
C LYS A 105 2.84 16.69 30.39
N ILE A 106 3.41 17.42 29.44
CA ILE A 106 4.86 17.56 29.22
C ILE A 106 5.26 19.03 29.43
N ILE A 107 6.37 19.28 30.14
CA ILE A 107 6.85 20.63 30.45
C ILE A 107 8.00 20.98 29.51
N ASN A 108 7.90 22.12 28.83
CA ASN A 108 9.00 22.63 28.04
C ASN A 108 10.20 22.97 28.95
N PRO A 109 11.37 22.33 28.78
CA PRO A 109 12.52 22.56 29.67
C PRO A 109 13.03 24.00 29.61
N LYS A 110 12.81 24.73 28.50
CA LYS A 110 13.30 26.10 28.33
C LYS A 110 12.37 27.15 28.93
N SER A 111 11.06 27.01 28.75
CA SER A 111 10.08 28.02 29.17
C SER A 111 9.28 27.65 30.41
N GLN A 112 9.35 26.39 30.84
CA GLN A 112 8.55 25.84 31.93
C GLN A 112 7.04 25.87 31.66
N ILE A 113 6.62 26.06 30.40
CA ILE A 113 5.21 25.98 30.00
C ILE A 113 4.82 24.51 29.83
N ALA A 114 3.70 24.13 30.44
CA ALA A 114 3.11 22.80 30.30
C ALA A 114 2.27 22.70 29.02
N TYR A 115 2.34 21.53 28.37
CA TYR A 115 1.54 21.14 27.22
C TYR A 115 0.79 19.84 27.54
N SER A 116 -0.42 19.69 27.02
CA SER A 116 -1.20 18.48 27.26
C SER A 116 -0.60 17.29 26.53
N ILE A 117 -0.66 16.13 27.15
CA ILE A 117 -0.42 14.84 26.49
C ILE A 117 -1.36 13.82 27.10
N ARG A 118 -2.05 13.05 26.27
CA ARG A 118 -3.06 12.12 26.77
C ARG A 118 -3.42 11.01 25.79
N PRO A 119 -3.95 9.87 26.26
CA PRO A 119 -4.53 8.87 25.36
C PRO A 119 -5.73 9.43 24.59
N VAL A 120 -6.03 8.82 23.45
CA VAL A 120 -7.26 9.08 22.69
C VAL A 120 -8.47 8.74 23.57
N PRO A 121 -9.48 9.64 23.70
CA PRO A 121 -10.70 9.34 24.42
C PRO A 121 -11.42 8.11 23.88
N GLU A 122 -12.12 7.39 24.76
CA GLU A 122 -12.84 6.15 24.38
C GLU A 122 -13.79 6.36 23.19
N ASN A 123 -14.55 7.46 23.20
CA ASN A 123 -15.50 7.82 22.14
C ASN A 123 -14.83 8.17 20.80
N PHE A 124 -13.52 8.40 20.77
CA PHE A 124 -12.76 8.70 19.55
C PHE A 124 -11.82 7.58 19.10
N LYS A 125 -11.68 6.47 19.84
CA LYS A 125 -10.78 5.37 19.47
C LYS A 125 -11.05 4.79 18.09
N GLU A 126 -12.32 4.66 17.70
CA GLU A 126 -12.71 4.14 16.38
C GLU A 126 -12.28 5.07 15.23
N VAL A 127 -12.24 6.39 15.48
CA VAL A 127 -11.94 7.39 14.44
C VAL A 127 -10.48 7.80 14.41
N CYS A 128 -9.71 7.44 15.43
CA CYS A 128 -8.26 7.63 15.52
C CYS A 128 -7.55 6.27 15.62
N PRO A 129 -7.66 5.40 14.60
CA PRO A 129 -6.94 4.13 14.61
C PRO A 129 -5.44 4.38 14.69
N ASN A 130 -4.74 3.53 15.43
CA ASN A 130 -3.28 3.54 15.57
C ASN A 130 -2.70 4.82 16.19
N VAL A 131 -3.52 5.65 16.85
CA VAL A 131 -3.03 6.80 17.62
C VAL A 131 -2.93 6.42 19.09
N SER A 132 -1.72 6.49 19.64
CA SER A 132 -1.48 6.22 21.07
C SER A 132 -1.83 7.45 21.91
N TYR A 133 -1.41 8.64 21.47
CA TYR A 133 -1.56 9.88 22.24
C TYR A 133 -1.95 11.09 21.38
N LEU A 134 -2.60 12.05 22.03
CA LEU A 134 -2.84 13.40 21.56
C LEU A 134 -1.92 14.34 22.34
N ILE A 135 -1.23 15.24 21.65
CA ILE A 135 -0.17 16.07 22.22
C ILE A 135 -0.38 17.54 21.84
N GLY A 136 -0.31 18.44 22.81
CA GLY A 136 -0.34 19.89 22.59
C GLY A 136 -1.73 20.47 22.35
N GLU A 137 -2.79 19.78 22.76
CA GLU A 137 -4.15 20.31 22.77
C GLU A 137 -4.34 21.43 23.81
N ASP A 138 -5.29 22.34 23.58
CA ASP A 138 -5.64 23.41 24.51
C ASP A 138 -6.28 22.85 25.78
N PHE A 139 -5.58 22.95 26.91
CA PHE A 139 -6.08 22.52 28.23
C PHE A 139 -7.46 23.07 28.58
N THR A 140 -7.81 24.27 28.10
CA THR A 140 -9.12 24.88 28.41
C THR A 140 -10.29 24.20 27.70
N LEU A 141 -10.02 23.36 26.70
CA LEU A 141 -11.03 22.58 25.98
C LEU A 141 -11.17 21.15 26.52
N LEU A 142 -10.21 20.67 27.30
CA LEU A 142 -10.24 19.32 27.86
C LEU A 142 -11.19 19.30 29.06
N SER A 143 -12.30 18.58 28.95
CA SER A 143 -13.16 18.28 30.11
C SER A 143 -12.29 17.62 31.18
N LYS A 144 -12.27 18.19 32.39
CA LYS A 144 -11.42 17.79 33.53
C LYS A 144 -11.07 16.31 33.47
N TYR A 145 -9.79 16.02 33.30
CA TYR A 145 -9.25 14.67 33.44
C TYR A 145 -9.74 14.08 34.77
N ASP A 146 -10.50 12.98 34.69
CA ASP A 146 -11.15 12.26 35.81
C ASP A 146 -10.16 11.66 36.84
N GLY A 147 -8.87 12.02 36.78
CA GLY A 147 -7.81 11.42 37.61
C GLY A 147 -7.28 12.29 38.74
N ASP A 148 -7.40 13.61 38.67
CA ASP A 148 -7.00 14.46 39.79
C ASP A 148 -7.63 15.84 39.68
N SER A 149 -8.14 16.32 40.80
CA SER A 149 -8.81 17.62 40.94
C SER A 149 -7.83 18.78 40.86
N ALA A 150 -6.91 18.79 39.89
CA ALA A 150 -6.42 20.02 39.31
C ALA A 150 -7.54 20.57 38.44
N VAL A 151 -8.55 21.11 39.10
CA VAL A 151 -9.39 22.13 38.52
C VAL A 151 -8.43 23.20 38.03
N PHE A 152 -8.04 23.15 36.74
CA PHE A 152 -7.56 24.31 36.01
C PHE A 152 -8.76 25.23 35.87
N ASN A 153 -9.17 25.78 37.02
CA ASN A 153 -9.83 27.05 37.14
C ASN A 153 -8.79 28.04 36.63
N SER A 154 -8.65 28.14 35.32
CA SER A 154 -8.67 29.46 34.74
C SER A 154 -10.08 30.04 34.98
N LYS A 155 -10.47 30.23 36.26
CA LYS A 155 -11.00 31.55 36.59
C LYS A 155 -9.90 32.43 36.05
N PRO A 156 -10.14 33.26 35.02
CA PRO A 156 -9.10 34.14 34.56
C PRO A 156 -8.57 34.82 35.83
N GLN A 157 -7.32 34.52 36.21
CA GLN A 157 -6.54 35.41 37.07
C GLN A 157 -6.20 36.66 36.25
N GLY A 158 -7.17 37.12 35.45
CA GLY A 158 -7.17 38.42 34.84
C GLY A 158 -7.33 39.38 36.00
N GLU A 159 -6.30 40.19 36.17
CA GLU A 159 -6.40 41.52 36.73
C GLU A 159 -7.84 42.06 36.53
N LEU A 160 -8.55 42.33 37.64
CA LEU A 160 -9.92 42.86 37.59
C LEU A 160 -9.93 44.06 36.63
N ILE A 161 -10.55 43.92 35.46
CA ILE A 161 -10.59 45.02 34.50
C ILE A 161 -11.61 46.02 35.03
N PRO A 162 -11.20 47.22 35.45
CA PRO A 162 -12.13 48.20 35.98
C PRO A 162 -13.11 48.59 34.87
N PHE A 163 -14.39 48.36 35.12
CA PHE A 163 -15.49 48.76 34.24
C PHE A 163 -16.51 49.53 35.06
N THR A 164 -16.98 50.66 34.55
CA THR A 164 -17.95 51.51 35.25
C THR A 164 -19.33 51.31 34.67
N CYS A 165 -20.34 51.22 35.54
CA CYS A 165 -21.73 51.17 35.12
C CYS A 165 -22.07 52.44 34.32
N PRO A 166 -22.57 52.32 33.09
CA PRO A 166 -22.89 53.48 32.25
C PRO A 166 -24.04 54.33 32.82
N THR A 167 -24.87 53.78 33.72
CA THR A 167 -25.96 54.54 34.36
C THR A 167 -25.50 55.35 35.57
N CYS A 168 -24.82 54.73 36.54
CA CYS A 168 -24.55 55.36 37.84
C CYS A 168 -23.05 55.57 38.13
N ALA A 169 -22.18 55.26 37.16
CA ALA A 169 -20.71 55.28 37.29
C ALA A 169 -20.12 54.36 38.38
N GLY A 170 -20.94 53.51 39.02
CA GLY A 170 -20.48 52.56 40.02
C GLY A 170 -19.54 51.51 39.44
N ALA A 171 -18.51 51.11 40.18
CA ALA A 171 -17.53 50.12 39.74
C ALA A 171 -18.16 48.71 39.64
N LEU A 172 -18.07 48.11 38.46
CA LEU A 172 -18.50 46.74 38.20
C LEU A 172 -17.29 45.81 38.25
N GLN A 173 -17.41 44.72 39.00
CA GLN A 173 -16.43 43.64 38.97
C GLN A 173 -16.81 42.69 37.83
N ILE A 174 -15.97 42.64 36.80
CA ILE A 174 -16.14 41.71 35.69
C ILE A 174 -15.32 40.46 36.00
N ASP A 175 -15.98 39.32 36.13
CA ASP A 175 -15.35 38.01 36.28
C ASP A 175 -15.28 37.21 34.96
N GLY A 176 -15.92 37.73 33.90
CA GLY A 176 -16.00 37.12 32.58
C GLY A 176 -17.05 36.03 32.43
N SER A 177 -17.84 35.74 33.46
CA SER A 177 -18.88 34.70 33.39
C SER A 177 -20.05 35.06 32.47
N GLU A 178 -20.46 36.33 32.49
CA GLU A 178 -21.60 36.85 31.73
C GLU A 178 -21.26 38.17 31.03
N ARG A 179 -21.79 38.37 29.81
CA ARG A 179 -21.62 39.61 29.05
C ARG A 179 -22.50 40.75 29.55
N THR A 180 -23.56 40.42 30.27
CA THR A 180 -24.50 41.37 30.87
C THR A 180 -24.40 41.23 32.38
N LEU A 181 -24.03 42.30 33.09
CA LEU A 181 -23.87 42.28 34.54
C LEU A 181 -24.89 43.22 35.20
N LYS A 182 -25.49 42.78 36.31
CA LYS A 182 -26.35 43.65 37.12
C LYS A 182 -25.52 44.54 38.04
N CYS A 183 -25.70 45.86 37.96
CA CYS A 183 -24.98 46.80 38.80
C CYS A 183 -25.42 46.71 40.26
N GLN A 184 -24.49 46.40 41.17
CA GLN A 184 -24.75 46.33 42.60
C GLN A 184 -25.16 47.67 43.24
N PHE A 185 -24.87 48.81 42.59
CA PHE A 185 -25.17 50.14 43.13
C PHE A 185 -26.55 50.67 42.72
N CYS A 186 -26.92 50.55 41.44
CA CYS A 186 -28.20 51.07 40.93
C CYS A 186 -29.18 49.99 40.46
N GLY A 187 -28.77 48.73 40.41
CA GLY A 187 -29.60 47.60 39.98
C GLY A 187 -29.76 47.44 38.47
N ASN A 188 -29.28 48.39 37.64
CA ASN A 188 -29.39 48.29 36.18
C ASN A 188 -28.46 47.22 35.59
N GLU A 189 -28.93 46.54 34.56
CA GLU A 189 -28.12 45.67 33.72
C GLU A 189 -27.19 46.50 32.83
N SER A 190 -25.93 46.08 32.74
CA SER A 190 -24.88 46.73 31.96
C SER A 190 -24.26 45.72 31.02
N PHE A 191 -24.31 45.99 29.72
CA PHE A 191 -23.67 45.18 28.70
C PHE A 191 -22.19 45.53 28.58
N ILE A 192 -21.32 44.52 28.63
CA ILE A 192 -19.86 44.69 28.49
C ILE A 192 -19.53 44.94 27.01
N PRO A 193 -18.90 46.09 26.65
CA PRO A 193 -18.49 46.37 25.28
C PRO A 193 -17.47 45.36 24.76
N ASP A 194 -17.48 45.13 23.44
CA ASP A 194 -16.66 44.13 22.75
C ASP A 194 -15.17 44.22 23.11
N LEU A 195 -14.60 45.42 23.13
CA LEU A 195 -13.18 45.61 23.47
C LEU A 195 -12.85 45.20 24.91
N THR A 196 -13.77 45.43 25.85
CA THR A 196 -13.61 44.99 27.24
C THR A 196 -13.78 43.48 27.33
N TRP A 197 -14.78 42.93 26.62
CA TRP A 197 -15.04 41.50 26.54
C TRP A 197 -13.86 40.72 25.94
N GLN A 198 -13.23 41.23 24.88
CA GLN A 198 -12.05 40.63 24.26
C GLN A 198 -10.80 40.69 25.12
N LYS A 199 -10.71 41.66 26.05
CA LYS A 199 -9.60 41.72 27.02
C LYS A 199 -9.72 40.63 28.09
N ILE A 200 -10.94 40.30 28.53
CA ILE A 200 -11.19 39.20 29.47
C ILE A 200 -11.29 37.83 28.78
N HIS A 201 -11.64 37.80 27.50
CA HIS A 201 -11.69 36.61 26.63
C HIS A 201 -10.79 36.83 25.41
N PRO A 202 -9.46 36.71 25.58
CA PRO A 202 -8.55 36.84 24.45
C PRO A 202 -8.98 35.89 23.33
N VAL A 203 -9.07 36.44 22.11
CA VAL A 203 -9.47 35.69 20.92
C VAL A 203 -8.53 34.50 20.78
N LYS A 204 -9.08 33.30 20.98
CA LYS A 204 -8.33 32.07 20.79
C LYS A 204 -7.92 32.01 19.32
N THR A 205 -6.63 31.82 19.07
CA THR A 205 -6.11 31.52 17.74
C THR A 205 -6.03 30.01 17.58
N LYS A 206 -6.17 29.54 16.34
CA LYS A 206 -5.87 28.14 16.03
C LYS A 206 -4.39 27.86 16.22
N HIS A 207 -4.06 26.67 16.69
CA HIS A 207 -2.70 26.17 16.76
C HIS A 207 -2.66 24.69 16.45
N ARG A 208 -1.45 24.20 16.20
CA ARG A 208 -1.20 22.77 15.95
C ARG A 208 -1.27 21.99 17.24
N PHE A 209 -1.97 20.87 17.20
CA PHE A 209 -1.75 19.75 18.09
C PHE A 209 -1.39 18.51 17.25
N TYR A 210 -0.99 17.43 17.91
CA TYR A 210 -0.38 16.28 17.26
C TYR A 210 -1.07 14.97 17.65
N PHE A 211 -1.15 14.06 16.69
CA PHE A 211 -1.50 12.67 16.87
C PHE A 211 -0.20 11.86 16.85
N TRP A 212 0.10 11.17 17.96
CA TRP A 212 1.24 10.26 18.06
C TRP A 212 0.85 8.92 17.45
N PHE A 213 1.22 8.73 16.19
CA PHE A 213 0.67 7.71 15.32
C PHE A 213 1.65 6.55 15.13
N ASP A 214 1.15 5.33 15.27
CA ASP A 214 1.88 4.11 14.97
C ASP A 214 1.69 3.72 13.50
N GLU A 215 2.56 4.25 12.63
CA GLU A 215 2.54 3.90 11.21
C GLU A 215 2.76 2.40 10.95
N LYS A 216 3.39 1.67 11.89
CA LYS A 216 3.72 0.26 11.71
C LYS A 216 2.52 -0.67 11.92
N SER A 217 1.46 -0.22 12.59
CA SER A 217 0.22 -1.00 12.75
C SER A 217 -0.82 -0.71 11.66
N VAL A 218 -0.53 0.20 10.74
CA VAL A 218 -1.41 0.49 9.60
C VAL A 218 -1.27 -0.63 8.58
N LYS A 219 -2.38 -1.29 8.28
CA LYS A 219 -2.44 -2.20 7.13
C LYS A 219 -2.23 -1.40 5.87
N PHE A 220 -1.31 -1.85 5.05
CA PHE A 220 -1.03 -1.22 3.78
C PHE A 220 -2.20 -1.44 2.82
N GLU A 221 -2.70 -0.36 2.27
CA GLU A 221 -3.67 -0.34 1.19
C GLU A 221 -3.05 0.39 0.00
N TRP A 222 -3.39 -0.02 -1.22
CA TRP A 222 -3.01 0.67 -2.45
C TRP A 222 -4.28 0.99 -3.25
N ASP A 223 -4.22 2.03 -4.05
CA ASP A 223 -5.32 2.43 -4.96
C ASP A 223 -4.79 2.67 -6.38
N SER A 224 -3.74 1.93 -6.72
CA SER A 224 -2.98 2.11 -7.95
C SER A 224 -2.81 0.79 -8.69
N ASP A 225 -2.16 0.86 -9.85
CA ASP A 225 -1.89 -0.31 -10.66
C ASP A 225 -0.87 -1.23 -9.99
N LEU A 226 -1.22 -2.51 -9.95
CA LEU A 226 -0.38 -3.58 -9.48
C LEU A 226 0.22 -4.28 -10.71
N TYR A 227 1.53 -4.47 -10.74
CA TYR A 227 2.25 -5.03 -11.90
C TYR A 227 2.71 -6.48 -11.67
N ASP A 228 3.10 -6.79 -10.44
CA ASP A 228 3.47 -8.14 -10.05
C ASP A 228 3.46 -8.30 -8.54
N LEU A 229 3.42 -9.56 -8.10
CA LEU A 229 3.48 -9.92 -6.70
C LEU A 229 4.09 -11.31 -6.49
N VAL A 230 4.63 -11.52 -5.30
CA VAL A 230 5.24 -12.78 -4.89
C VAL A 230 5.16 -12.92 -3.37
N ALA A 231 5.00 -14.14 -2.88
CA ALA A 231 4.91 -14.44 -1.45
C ALA A 231 6.12 -15.27 -0.99
N GLY A 232 6.74 -14.82 0.10
CA GLY A 232 7.83 -15.50 0.78
C GLY A 232 7.38 -16.68 1.63
N ASP A 233 8.37 -17.45 2.09
CA ASP A 233 8.16 -18.62 2.94
C ASP A 233 7.72 -18.26 4.37
N ASP A 234 8.07 -17.07 4.82
CA ASP A 234 7.67 -16.46 6.09
C ASP A 234 6.28 -15.82 6.03
N GLY A 235 5.61 -15.88 4.87
CA GLY A 235 4.33 -15.20 4.63
C GLY A 235 4.50 -13.70 4.34
N THR A 236 5.73 -13.19 4.22
CA THR A 236 5.97 -11.83 3.72
C THR A 236 5.48 -11.74 2.29
N PHE A 237 4.76 -10.68 2.00
CA PHE A 237 4.08 -10.46 0.73
C PHE A 237 4.72 -9.27 0.01
N TYR A 238 5.22 -9.47 -1.19
CA TYR A 238 5.93 -8.45 -1.96
C TYR A 238 5.10 -7.97 -3.14
N LEU A 239 5.03 -6.66 -3.31
CA LEU A 239 4.25 -5.98 -4.34
C LEU A 239 5.14 -5.08 -5.20
N SER A 240 4.86 -5.05 -6.49
CA SER A 240 5.37 -4.04 -7.43
C SER A 240 4.19 -3.22 -7.94
N LEU A 241 4.13 -1.93 -7.60
CA LEU A 241 2.97 -1.08 -7.87
C LEU A 241 3.34 0.33 -8.30
N GLU A 242 2.40 1.00 -8.94
CA GLU A 242 2.50 2.43 -9.27
C GLU A 242 2.28 3.29 -8.02
N PRO A 243 3.05 4.36 -7.78
CA PRO A 243 2.71 5.33 -6.74
C PRO A 243 1.35 5.96 -7.00
N ILE A 244 0.54 6.10 -5.95
CA ILE A 244 -0.68 6.93 -5.99
C ILE A 244 -0.34 8.40 -6.26
N PHE A 245 0.83 8.84 -5.77
CA PHE A 245 1.33 10.21 -5.90
C PHE A 245 2.77 10.15 -6.42
N GLY A 246 2.97 10.47 -7.69
CA GLY A 246 4.27 10.44 -8.36
C GLY A 246 4.15 10.77 -9.84
N SER A 247 5.28 10.89 -10.54
CA SER A 247 5.23 10.82 -12.00
C SER A 247 4.89 9.40 -12.43
N ASP A 248 4.09 9.23 -13.49
CA ASP A 248 3.67 7.95 -14.10
C ASP A 248 4.81 6.93 -14.38
N ASP A 249 6.07 7.36 -14.24
CA ASP A 249 7.28 6.56 -14.44
C ASP A 249 7.92 5.99 -13.16
N GLU A 250 7.43 6.31 -11.96
CA GLU A 250 8.02 5.83 -10.69
C GLU A 250 7.46 4.45 -10.31
N LEU A 251 8.32 3.54 -9.83
CA LEU A 251 7.93 2.20 -9.35
C LEU A 251 8.10 2.09 -7.84
N TRP A 252 7.07 1.61 -7.13
CA TRP A 252 7.17 1.23 -5.73
C TRP A 252 7.30 -0.28 -5.57
N ILE A 253 8.29 -0.71 -4.78
CA ILE A 253 8.40 -2.07 -4.27
C ILE A 253 8.11 -2.05 -2.78
N ILE A 254 7.19 -2.90 -2.35
CA ILE A 254 6.71 -2.93 -0.97
C ILE A 254 6.75 -4.35 -0.46
N ALA A 255 7.29 -4.53 0.75
CA ALA A 255 7.17 -5.77 1.50
C ALA A 255 6.16 -5.56 2.63
N LEU A 256 5.20 -6.47 2.73
CA LEU A 256 4.17 -6.50 3.75
C LEU A 256 4.35 -7.72 4.63
N ASN A 257 4.24 -7.53 5.94
CA ASN A 257 4.18 -8.63 6.89
C ASN A 257 2.89 -9.45 6.68
N PRO A 258 2.77 -10.66 7.25
CA PRO A 258 1.55 -11.47 7.14
C PRO A 258 0.26 -10.79 7.64
N ASP A 259 0.38 -9.80 8.53
CA ASP A 259 -0.74 -8.98 9.03
C ASP A 259 -1.07 -7.78 8.12
N LEU A 260 -0.39 -7.67 6.98
CA LEU A 260 -0.46 -6.62 5.97
C LEU A 260 0.11 -5.27 6.40
N THR A 261 0.83 -5.20 7.50
CA THR A 261 1.60 -4.01 7.86
C THR A 261 2.84 -3.86 6.97
N THR A 262 3.28 -2.62 6.73
CA THR A 262 4.47 -2.38 5.90
C THR A 262 5.74 -2.82 6.62
N LYS A 263 6.45 -3.81 6.09
CA LYS A 263 7.79 -4.20 6.55
C LYS A 263 8.83 -3.18 6.07
N TRP A 264 8.83 -2.88 4.77
CA TRP A 264 9.63 -1.83 4.16
C TRP A 264 9.06 -1.42 2.80
N LYS A 265 9.49 -0.25 2.31
CA LYS A 265 9.07 0.32 1.03
C LYS A 265 10.26 0.97 0.31
N ARG A 266 10.32 0.80 -1.01
CA ARG A 266 11.34 1.39 -1.90
C ARG A 266 10.69 2.04 -3.11
N ASN A 267 11.10 3.26 -3.44
CA ASN A 267 10.59 4.01 -4.59
C ASN A 267 11.69 4.63 -5.47
N ASN A 268 12.96 4.44 -5.10
CA ASN A 268 14.12 5.08 -5.71
C ASN A 268 15.00 4.12 -6.51
N LEU A 269 14.40 3.07 -7.08
CA LEU A 269 15.15 1.97 -7.72
C LEU A 269 15.54 2.25 -9.18
N LYS A 270 15.09 3.37 -9.76
CA LYS A 270 15.22 3.67 -11.19
C LYS A 270 14.67 2.54 -12.05
N PHE A 271 13.50 2.01 -11.69
CA PHE A 271 12.67 1.15 -12.54
C PHE A 271 11.41 1.92 -12.91
N LYS A 272 10.81 1.57 -14.04
CA LYS A 272 9.52 2.10 -14.48
C LYS A 272 8.44 1.04 -14.27
N THR A 273 7.21 1.49 -14.11
CA THR A 273 5.98 0.70 -13.92
C THR A 273 5.63 -0.11 -15.17
N ALA A 274 5.36 0.60 -16.27
CA ALA A 274 5.06 0.04 -17.57
C ALA A 274 5.96 0.65 -18.65
N THR A 275 6.59 -0.19 -19.47
CA THR A 275 7.41 0.25 -20.60
C THR A 275 7.12 -0.55 -21.86
N SER A 276 7.63 -0.10 -23.01
CA SER A 276 7.60 -0.90 -24.23
C SER A 276 8.37 -2.23 -24.10
N GLY A 277 9.26 -2.34 -23.12
CA GLY A 277 9.98 -3.58 -22.77
C GLY A 277 9.21 -4.52 -21.85
N GLY A 278 8.00 -4.14 -21.40
CA GLY A 278 7.19 -4.89 -20.46
C GLY A 278 7.07 -4.21 -19.09
N GLU A 279 6.34 -4.90 -18.21
CA GLU A 279 6.08 -4.50 -16.83
C GLU A 279 7.18 -5.01 -15.90
N ALA A 280 7.39 -4.32 -14.78
CA ALA A 280 8.26 -4.81 -13.71
C ALA A 280 7.77 -6.16 -13.17
N LYS A 281 8.67 -7.13 -13.06
CA LYS A 281 8.41 -8.47 -12.53
C LYS A 281 9.22 -8.77 -11.29
N LEU A 282 8.59 -9.51 -10.39
CA LEU A 282 9.15 -9.97 -9.15
C LEU A 282 9.36 -11.49 -9.16
N GLY A 283 10.39 -11.92 -8.45
CA GLY A 283 10.66 -13.31 -8.11
C GLY A 283 11.36 -13.40 -6.75
N LEU A 284 11.36 -14.59 -6.14
CA LEU A 284 12.13 -14.85 -4.93
C LEU A 284 13.16 -15.93 -5.21
N SER A 285 14.41 -15.67 -4.82
CA SER A 285 15.46 -16.68 -4.86
C SER A 285 15.35 -17.64 -3.67
N PRO A 286 15.88 -18.87 -3.79
CA PRO A 286 16.01 -19.80 -2.66
C PRO A 286 16.84 -19.23 -1.49
N ASN A 287 17.70 -18.24 -1.77
CA ASN A 287 18.51 -17.53 -0.79
C ASN A 287 17.76 -16.41 -0.05
N LYS A 288 16.42 -16.30 -0.25
CA LYS A 288 15.58 -15.22 0.27
C LYS A 288 16.02 -13.85 -0.22
N GLU A 289 16.31 -13.75 -1.52
CA GLU A 289 16.54 -12.45 -2.17
C GLU A 289 15.33 -12.14 -3.04
N LEU A 290 14.85 -10.90 -2.98
CA LEU A 290 13.81 -10.41 -3.87
C LEU A 290 14.44 -9.96 -5.18
N ILE A 291 13.98 -10.54 -6.26
CA ILE A 291 14.45 -10.26 -7.61
C ILE A 291 13.48 -9.29 -8.26
N LEU A 292 14.00 -8.17 -8.76
CA LEU A 292 13.28 -7.20 -9.57
C LEU A 292 13.89 -7.17 -10.98
N TRP A 293 13.06 -7.37 -11.99
CA TRP A 293 13.47 -7.30 -13.39
C TRP A 293 12.44 -6.55 -14.22
N SER A 294 12.91 -5.88 -15.28
CA SER A 294 12.07 -5.27 -16.32
C SER A 294 12.83 -5.31 -17.64
N GLY A 295 12.11 -5.50 -18.75
CA GLY A 295 12.72 -5.59 -20.08
C GLY A 295 13.35 -4.27 -20.57
N ASP A 296 13.01 -3.11 -20.02
CA ASP A 296 13.66 -1.83 -20.36
C ASP A 296 15.02 -1.63 -19.67
N ARG A 297 15.17 -2.18 -18.45
CA ARG A 297 16.37 -1.98 -17.63
C ARG A 297 17.51 -2.91 -17.98
N ASN A 298 17.25 -3.96 -18.76
CA ASN A 298 18.27 -4.89 -19.23
C ASN A 298 19.18 -5.41 -18.10
N SER A 299 18.62 -5.51 -16.89
CA SER A 299 19.30 -5.93 -15.69
C SER A 299 18.32 -6.51 -14.69
N ILE A 300 18.84 -7.42 -13.86
CA ILE A 300 18.20 -7.94 -12.67
C ILE A 300 18.76 -7.15 -11.49
N LEU A 301 17.87 -6.69 -10.61
CA LEU A 301 18.21 -6.10 -9.33
C LEU A 301 17.83 -7.09 -8.21
N LEU A 302 18.81 -7.45 -7.39
CA LEU A 302 18.62 -8.25 -6.18
C LEU A 302 18.47 -7.32 -4.97
N LEU A 303 17.38 -7.50 -4.23
CA LEU A 303 17.03 -6.77 -3.03
C LEU A 303 16.99 -7.71 -1.83
N SER A 304 17.44 -7.22 -0.68
CA SER A 304 17.26 -7.89 0.60
C SER A 304 15.79 -7.97 0.97
N THR A 305 15.30 -9.17 1.31
CA THR A 305 13.93 -9.35 1.83
C THR A 305 13.72 -8.76 3.22
N GLU A 306 14.80 -8.44 3.93
CA GLU A 306 14.74 -7.91 5.30
C GLU A 306 14.49 -6.40 5.35
N ASP A 307 15.13 -5.64 4.47
CA ASP A 307 15.12 -4.17 4.51
C ASP A 307 15.00 -3.48 3.14
N GLY A 308 14.91 -4.26 2.05
CA GLY A 308 14.83 -3.74 0.69
C GLY A 308 16.11 -3.05 0.20
N SER A 309 17.26 -3.29 0.85
CA SER A 309 18.56 -2.81 0.38
C SER A 309 19.01 -3.51 -0.91
N GLU A 310 19.70 -2.80 -1.79
CA GLU A 310 20.28 -3.38 -3.01
C GLU A 310 21.49 -4.26 -2.64
N ILE A 311 21.40 -5.55 -2.97
CA ILE A 311 22.46 -6.54 -2.75
C ILE A 311 23.42 -6.53 -3.93
N LYS A 312 22.87 -6.76 -5.13
CA LYS A 312 23.64 -6.96 -6.37
C LYS A 312 22.79 -6.61 -7.58
N ARG A 313 23.46 -6.22 -8.65
CA ARG A 313 22.86 -6.02 -9.97
C ARG A 313 23.54 -6.91 -10.99
N ILE A 314 22.76 -7.59 -11.83
CA ILE A 314 23.24 -8.50 -12.87
C ILE A 314 22.74 -7.98 -14.22
N GLY A 315 23.60 -7.90 -15.22
CA GLY A 315 23.31 -7.23 -16.49
C GLY A 315 23.98 -5.85 -16.60
N LYS A 316 23.64 -5.06 -17.62
CA LYS A 316 24.52 -3.95 -18.06
C LYS A 316 24.56 -2.76 -17.10
N LYS A 317 25.79 -2.36 -16.74
CA LYS A 317 26.45 -1.19 -17.35
C LYS A 317 27.97 -1.45 -17.45
N ARG A 318 28.47 -1.99 -18.57
CA ARG A 318 29.92 -2.09 -18.79
C ARG A 318 30.46 -0.71 -19.10
N GLU A 319 31.17 -0.10 -18.15
CA GLU A 319 32.27 0.80 -18.49
C GLU A 319 33.37 -0.06 -19.16
N GLU A 320 34.06 0.46 -20.17
CA GLU A 320 34.84 -0.29 -21.18
C GLU A 320 36.01 -1.15 -20.65
N SER A 321 36.27 -1.22 -19.34
CA SER A 321 37.53 -1.76 -18.80
C SER A 321 37.51 -3.19 -18.24
N GLU A 322 36.36 -3.86 -18.08
CA GLU A 322 36.33 -5.21 -17.48
C GLU A 322 36.07 -6.31 -18.52
N GLN A 323 37.16 -6.82 -19.10
CA GLN A 323 37.18 -8.05 -19.90
C GLN A 323 37.06 -9.25 -18.97
N THR A 324 35.84 -9.69 -18.66
CA THR A 324 35.60 -11.01 -18.08
C THR A 324 35.75 -12.09 -19.15
N GLU A 325 36.34 -13.24 -18.81
CA GLU A 325 36.52 -14.39 -19.74
C GLU A 325 35.19 -14.99 -20.24
N PHE A 326 34.08 -14.74 -19.54
CA PHE A 326 32.76 -15.26 -19.90
C PHE A 326 31.82 -14.16 -20.42
N PRO A 327 30.98 -14.45 -21.43
CA PRO A 327 29.96 -13.53 -21.92
C PRO A 327 28.86 -13.38 -20.87
N ILE A 328 28.79 -12.20 -20.25
CA ILE A 328 27.66 -11.80 -19.41
C ILE A 328 26.46 -11.57 -20.32
N MET A 329 25.30 -12.12 -19.96
CA MET A 329 24.08 -11.95 -20.75
C MET A 329 23.64 -10.49 -20.80
N ASP A 330 23.34 -10.01 -22.02
CA ASP A 330 22.60 -8.77 -22.24
C ASP A 330 21.10 -9.07 -22.20
N PHE A 331 20.39 -8.51 -21.23
CA PHE A 331 18.94 -8.75 -21.05
C PHE A 331 18.06 -7.93 -21.99
N THR A 332 18.61 -7.15 -22.93
CA THR A 332 17.86 -6.43 -23.99
C THR A 332 16.87 -7.27 -24.75
N GLN A 333 17.16 -8.57 -24.87
CA GLN A 333 16.33 -9.53 -25.60
C GLN A 333 15.45 -10.37 -24.67
N CYS A 334 15.56 -10.20 -23.36
CA CYS A 334 14.78 -10.96 -22.39
C CYS A 334 13.32 -10.49 -22.41
N ARG A 335 12.38 -11.41 -22.63
CA ARG A 335 10.93 -11.16 -22.63
C ARG A 335 10.26 -11.57 -21.33
N HIS A 336 10.75 -12.64 -20.71
CA HIS A 336 10.27 -13.09 -19.42
C HIS A 336 11.41 -13.77 -18.67
N LEU A 337 11.38 -13.65 -17.35
CA LEU A 337 12.38 -14.24 -16.45
C LEU A 337 11.65 -14.93 -15.29
N ALA A 338 12.16 -16.08 -14.87
CA ALA A 338 11.74 -16.77 -13.66
C ALA A 338 12.99 -17.27 -12.90
N VAL A 339 12.84 -17.46 -11.60
CA VAL A 339 13.92 -17.91 -10.71
C VAL A 339 13.67 -19.37 -10.39
N ASP A 340 14.66 -20.22 -10.64
CA ASP A 340 14.52 -21.65 -10.34
C ASP A 340 14.89 -21.99 -8.89
N ILE A 341 14.67 -23.24 -8.52
CA ILE A 341 14.92 -23.76 -7.17
C ILE A 341 16.41 -23.85 -6.80
N ASP A 342 17.31 -23.76 -7.77
CA ASP A 342 18.76 -23.67 -7.57
C ASP A 342 19.24 -22.21 -7.51
N GLY A 343 18.32 -21.26 -7.72
CA GLY A 343 18.57 -19.84 -7.77
C GLY A 343 19.20 -19.37 -9.08
N ASN A 344 19.18 -20.18 -10.14
CA ASN A 344 19.47 -19.70 -11.48
C ASN A 344 18.25 -18.96 -12.05
N TYR A 345 18.49 -18.14 -13.06
CA TYR A 345 17.47 -17.42 -13.80
C TYR A 345 17.17 -18.16 -15.10
N PHE A 346 15.93 -18.61 -15.24
CA PHE A 346 15.39 -19.15 -16.48
C PHE A 346 14.79 -18.00 -17.28
N ALA A 347 15.34 -17.72 -18.45
CA ALA A 347 14.98 -16.57 -19.27
C ALA A 347 14.43 -17.01 -20.62
N LEU A 348 13.33 -16.39 -21.05
CA LEU A 348 12.82 -16.44 -22.41
C LEU A 348 13.38 -15.24 -23.17
N VAL A 349 14.10 -15.50 -24.27
CA VAL A 349 14.82 -14.48 -25.03
C VAL A 349 14.34 -14.41 -26.46
N ASP A 350 13.98 -13.22 -26.94
CA ASP A 350 13.65 -12.92 -28.32
C ASP A 350 14.89 -12.42 -29.07
N ARG A 351 15.43 -13.23 -29.97
CA ARG A 351 16.71 -12.91 -30.60
C ARG A 351 16.64 -11.81 -31.67
N ASP A 352 15.44 -11.31 -32.03
CA ASP A 352 15.20 -10.42 -33.17
C ASP A 352 15.78 -10.92 -34.51
N LYS A 353 16.29 -12.16 -34.53
CA LYS A 353 16.89 -12.79 -35.70
C LYS A 353 15.78 -13.52 -36.41
N LYS A 354 15.38 -12.96 -37.55
CA LYS A 354 14.57 -13.65 -38.54
C LYS A 354 15.32 -14.89 -39.00
N ASN A 355 14.69 -16.05 -38.88
CA ASN A 355 15.21 -17.28 -39.49
C ASN A 355 15.09 -17.19 -41.04
N SER A 356 15.52 -18.25 -41.74
CA SER A 356 15.38 -18.34 -43.22
C SER A 356 13.96 -18.06 -43.71
N ASP A 357 12.96 -18.29 -42.86
CA ASP A 357 11.53 -18.17 -43.16
C ASP A 357 10.97 -16.81 -42.71
N ASN A 358 11.83 -15.84 -42.38
CA ASN A 358 11.47 -14.48 -41.93
C ASN A 358 10.61 -14.44 -40.64
N SER A 359 10.66 -15.50 -39.82
CA SER A 359 9.98 -15.57 -38.53
C SER A 359 10.97 -15.34 -37.38
N SER A 360 10.53 -14.59 -36.36
CA SER A 360 11.25 -14.48 -35.09
C SER A 360 11.24 -15.83 -34.36
N TYR A 361 12.27 -16.09 -33.57
CA TYR A 361 12.32 -17.26 -32.70
C TYR A 361 12.73 -16.85 -31.28
N TYR A 362 12.26 -17.64 -30.32
CA TYR A 362 12.61 -17.47 -28.92
C TYR A 362 13.62 -18.54 -28.49
N GLU A 363 14.44 -18.21 -27.50
CA GLU A 363 15.42 -19.12 -26.90
C GLU A 363 15.23 -19.15 -25.39
N PHE A 364 15.31 -20.34 -24.80
CA PHE A 364 15.36 -20.49 -23.35
C PHE A 364 16.81 -20.53 -22.89
N LEU A 365 17.17 -19.64 -21.97
CA LEU A 365 18.50 -19.56 -21.39
C LEU A 365 18.43 -19.83 -19.89
N VAL A 366 19.45 -20.51 -19.38
CA VAL A 366 19.71 -20.62 -17.94
C VAL A 366 20.90 -19.73 -17.64
N ILE A 367 20.76 -18.88 -16.62
CA ILE A 367 21.77 -17.91 -16.22
C ILE A 367 22.02 -18.10 -14.74
N ASN A 368 23.26 -18.31 -14.30
CA ASN A 368 23.52 -18.46 -12.88
C ASN A 368 23.41 -17.11 -12.12
N GLN A 369 23.58 -17.16 -10.80
CA GLN A 369 23.55 -15.98 -9.91
C GLN A 369 24.64 -14.93 -10.21
N ASP A 370 25.63 -15.25 -11.04
CA ASP A 370 26.68 -14.34 -11.50
C ASP A 370 26.43 -13.76 -12.89
N GLY A 371 25.30 -14.08 -13.52
CA GLY A 371 25.00 -13.62 -14.88
C GLY A 371 25.70 -14.43 -15.97
N ILE A 372 26.30 -15.57 -15.61
CA ILE A 372 27.00 -16.46 -16.54
C ILE A 372 25.98 -17.42 -17.16
N LEU A 373 25.97 -17.47 -18.49
CA LEU A 373 25.14 -18.41 -19.24
C LEU A 373 25.55 -19.85 -18.95
N GLN A 374 24.59 -20.66 -18.56
CA GLN A 374 24.71 -22.10 -18.42
C GLN A 374 24.09 -22.81 -19.61
N LYS A 375 24.46 -24.08 -19.79
CA LYS A 375 23.73 -24.94 -20.73
C LYS A 375 22.31 -25.15 -20.17
N PRO A 376 21.25 -24.90 -20.95
CA PRO A 376 19.89 -25.26 -20.53
C PRO A 376 19.77 -26.78 -20.38
N TRP A 377 18.58 -27.25 -20.00
CA TRP A 377 18.22 -28.67 -19.89
C TRP A 377 18.97 -29.56 -20.88
N GLY A 378 19.44 -30.70 -20.35
CA GLY A 378 20.39 -31.59 -21.03
C GLY A 378 20.09 -31.68 -22.52
N LEU A 379 21.12 -31.43 -23.33
CA LEU A 379 21.14 -31.84 -24.72
C LEU A 379 20.89 -33.35 -24.68
N GLY A 380 19.63 -33.81 -24.68
CA GLY A 380 19.35 -35.16 -25.11
C GLY A 380 20.00 -35.20 -26.47
N ASP A 381 21.09 -35.97 -26.60
CA ASP A 381 22.00 -35.92 -27.75
C ASP A 381 21.14 -35.75 -28.99
N VAL A 382 21.03 -34.50 -29.48
CA VAL A 382 20.50 -34.29 -30.81
C VAL A 382 21.69 -34.76 -31.60
N GLU A 383 21.77 -36.09 -31.77
CA GLU A 383 22.75 -36.79 -32.58
C GLU A 383 22.93 -35.87 -33.76
N ASN A 384 24.12 -35.28 -33.88
CA ASN A 384 24.45 -34.38 -34.97
C ASN A 384 23.90 -35.05 -36.21
N LYS A 385 22.72 -34.62 -36.70
CA LYS A 385 22.03 -35.32 -37.77
C LYS A 385 22.90 -35.02 -38.97
N GLY A 386 23.89 -35.88 -39.20
CA GLY A 386 24.96 -35.66 -40.16
C GLY A 386 24.32 -35.31 -41.50
N PHE A 387 24.99 -34.48 -42.30
CA PHE A 387 24.65 -33.96 -43.64
C PHE A 387 23.28 -34.35 -44.27
N PHE A 388 22.92 -35.64 -44.30
CA PHE A 388 21.59 -36.16 -44.62
C PHE A 388 20.41 -35.60 -43.79
N GLY A 389 20.59 -35.27 -42.51
CA GLY A 389 19.55 -34.64 -41.68
C GLY A 389 19.20 -33.23 -42.14
N ALA A 390 20.19 -32.47 -42.62
CA ALA A 390 20.01 -31.14 -43.17
C ALA A 390 19.27 -31.18 -44.52
N ILE A 391 19.50 -32.21 -45.35
CA ILE A 391 18.80 -32.38 -46.63
C ILE A 391 17.34 -32.78 -46.42
N LYS A 392 17.01 -33.58 -45.40
CA LYS A 392 15.63 -33.98 -45.10
C LYS A 392 14.74 -32.81 -44.63
N ASN A 393 15.34 -31.79 -44.00
CA ASN A 393 14.65 -30.55 -43.61
C ASN A 393 14.39 -29.60 -44.79
N LEU A 394 15.06 -29.79 -45.95
CA LEU A 394 14.79 -28.98 -47.16
C LEU A 394 13.55 -29.45 -47.94
N PHE A 395 13.06 -30.67 -47.67
CA PHE A 395 11.97 -31.30 -48.42
C PHE A 395 10.78 -31.76 -47.55
N SER A 396 10.85 -31.61 -46.23
CA SER A 396 9.70 -31.79 -45.36
C SER A 396 8.85 -30.52 -45.44
N GLY A 397 7.60 -30.66 -45.88
CA GLY A 397 6.62 -29.58 -45.84
C GLY A 397 6.53 -28.99 -44.44
N VAL A 398 6.11 -27.72 -44.35
CA VAL A 398 6.00 -26.95 -43.10
C VAL A 398 5.28 -27.78 -42.04
N GLU A 399 6.02 -28.46 -41.17
CA GLU A 399 5.45 -29.19 -40.04
C GLU A 399 4.77 -28.16 -39.12
N PRO A 400 3.58 -28.48 -38.58
CA PRO A 400 2.89 -27.62 -37.63
C PRO A 400 3.84 -27.30 -36.47
N ILE A 401 3.82 -26.04 -36.07
CA ILE A 401 4.68 -25.53 -35.02
C ILE A 401 4.28 -26.22 -33.71
N PRO A 402 5.18 -26.98 -33.04
CA PRO A 402 4.84 -27.57 -31.77
C PRO A 402 4.70 -26.44 -30.75
N TYR A 403 3.48 -26.25 -30.24
CA TYR A 403 3.17 -25.11 -29.36
C TYR A 403 3.96 -25.16 -28.05
N PHE A 404 4.05 -26.34 -27.44
CA PHE A 404 4.86 -26.62 -26.25
C PHE A 404 5.43 -28.06 -26.24
N GLU A 405 5.28 -28.82 -27.31
CA GLU A 405 5.85 -30.17 -27.40
C GLU A 405 7.31 -30.11 -27.87
N ASP A 406 8.16 -31.02 -27.40
CA ASP A 406 9.57 -31.11 -27.79
C ASP A 406 10.39 -29.81 -27.63
N ILE A 407 10.04 -28.99 -26.63
CA ILE A 407 10.80 -27.81 -26.22
C ILE A 407 12.07 -28.27 -25.50
N TYR A 408 13.15 -28.40 -26.25
CA TYR A 408 14.51 -28.47 -25.73
C TYR A 408 15.08 -27.05 -25.55
N ASN A 409 16.40 -26.92 -25.44
CA ASN A 409 17.10 -25.64 -25.28
C ASN A 409 16.89 -24.62 -26.42
N LYS A 410 16.57 -25.07 -27.64
CA LYS A 410 16.36 -24.19 -28.80
C LYS A 410 14.99 -24.44 -29.41
N VAL A 411 14.08 -23.52 -29.21
CA VAL A 411 12.76 -23.58 -29.85
C VAL A 411 12.77 -22.72 -31.09
N THR A 412 13.01 -23.37 -32.23
CA THR A 412 13.10 -22.65 -33.51
C THR A 412 11.77 -22.04 -33.96
N ARG A 413 10.66 -22.40 -33.31
CA ARG A 413 9.31 -21.94 -33.64
C ARG A 413 8.40 -21.99 -32.40
N ILE A 414 8.33 -20.95 -31.57
CA ILE A 414 7.10 -20.69 -30.78
C ILE A 414 6.43 -19.50 -31.43
N LYS A 415 5.21 -19.69 -31.93
CA LYS A 415 4.50 -18.71 -32.73
C LYS A 415 3.66 -17.74 -31.90
N ASP A 416 3.96 -17.63 -30.61
CA ASP A 416 3.12 -16.89 -29.68
C ASP A 416 3.89 -15.77 -29.00
N TYR A 417 3.29 -14.58 -28.99
CA TYR A 417 3.95 -13.32 -28.65
C TYR A 417 3.93 -13.03 -27.14
N ASP A 418 3.24 -13.85 -26.34
CA ASP A 418 3.03 -13.61 -24.90
C ASP A 418 3.19 -14.90 -24.07
N ILE A 419 4.33 -15.57 -24.24
CA ILE A 419 4.68 -16.70 -23.38
C ILE A 419 5.14 -16.16 -22.03
N LYS A 420 4.45 -16.55 -20.97
CA LYS A 420 4.88 -16.32 -19.60
C LYS A 420 5.48 -17.60 -19.03
N ILE A 421 6.56 -17.42 -18.27
CA ILE A 421 7.28 -18.52 -17.62
C ILE A 421 7.21 -18.37 -16.11
N SER A 422 7.07 -19.49 -15.41
CA SER A 422 7.04 -19.53 -13.95
C SER A 422 7.66 -20.83 -13.47
N VAL A 423 8.19 -20.83 -12.25
CA VAL A 423 8.79 -22.02 -11.64
C VAL A 423 8.01 -22.36 -10.38
N GLY A 424 7.61 -23.62 -10.28
CA GLY A 424 6.97 -24.18 -9.09
C GLY A 424 7.95 -24.43 -7.97
N LYS A 425 7.41 -24.61 -6.76
CA LYS A 425 8.23 -24.95 -5.58
C LYS A 425 8.79 -26.37 -5.64
N ASP A 426 8.21 -27.22 -6.49
CA ASP A 426 8.74 -28.53 -6.86
C ASP A 426 9.88 -28.46 -7.91
N GLY A 427 10.27 -27.25 -8.37
CA GLY A 427 11.26 -27.05 -9.41
C GLY A 427 10.73 -27.23 -10.84
N SER A 428 9.44 -27.51 -11.01
CA SER A 428 8.84 -27.65 -12.33
C SER A 428 8.69 -26.29 -13.01
N TYR A 429 8.83 -26.28 -14.33
CA TYR A 429 8.63 -25.10 -15.15
C TYR A 429 7.22 -25.11 -15.74
N PHE A 430 6.54 -23.99 -15.63
CA PHE A 430 5.21 -23.78 -16.21
C PHE A 430 5.29 -22.70 -17.27
N PHE A 431 4.86 -23.05 -18.47
CA PHE A 431 4.76 -22.12 -19.60
C PHE A 431 3.29 -21.92 -19.89
N HIS A 432 2.87 -20.70 -20.15
CA HIS A 432 1.55 -20.48 -20.71
C HIS A 432 1.57 -19.36 -21.73
N SER A 433 0.65 -19.49 -22.68
CA SER A 433 0.40 -18.48 -23.68
C SER A 433 -1.06 -18.54 -24.09
N TYR A 434 -1.75 -17.42 -23.93
CA TYR A 434 -3.17 -17.26 -24.23
C TYR A 434 -4.07 -18.37 -23.61
N ARG A 435 -4.37 -19.42 -24.38
CA ARG A 435 -5.22 -20.57 -23.98
C ARG A 435 -4.46 -21.84 -23.67
N LEU A 436 -3.16 -21.89 -23.89
CA LEU A 436 -2.35 -23.08 -23.68
C LEU A 436 -1.47 -22.90 -22.46
N PHE A 437 -1.34 -23.95 -21.66
CA PHE A 437 -0.25 -24.03 -20.71
C PHE A 437 0.33 -25.43 -20.62
N ALA A 438 1.61 -25.51 -20.31
CA ALA A 438 2.37 -26.74 -20.24
C ALA A 438 3.21 -26.79 -18.96
N LYS A 439 3.46 -28.01 -18.49
CA LYS A 439 4.36 -28.30 -17.37
C LYS A 439 5.55 -29.13 -17.84
N TYR A 440 6.74 -28.75 -17.40
CA TYR A 440 7.99 -29.49 -17.54
C TYR A 440 8.56 -29.74 -16.15
N ASN A 441 9.23 -30.86 -15.95
CA ASN A 441 9.98 -31.05 -14.70
C ASN A 441 11.28 -30.21 -14.70
N HIS A 442 12.01 -30.29 -13.59
CA HIS A 442 13.25 -29.53 -13.41
C HIS A 442 14.34 -29.86 -14.47
N GLU A 443 14.35 -31.08 -15.00
CA GLU A 443 15.26 -31.48 -16.10
C GLU A 443 14.76 -31.10 -17.50
N GLY A 444 13.63 -30.40 -17.61
CA GLY A 444 13.07 -29.97 -18.89
C GLY A 444 12.24 -31.01 -19.63
N LYS A 445 11.96 -32.15 -19.00
CA LYS A 445 11.11 -33.17 -19.58
C LYS A 445 9.67 -32.70 -19.53
N PHE A 446 9.03 -32.66 -20.71
CA PHE A 446 7.60 -32.41 -20.84
C PHE A 446 6.78 -33.40 -20.00
N ILE A 447 5.80 -32.88 -19.25
CA ILE A 447 4.90 -33.68 -18.42
C ILE A 447 3.49 -33.69 -19.02
N TYR A 448 2.89 -32.50 -19.20
CA TYR A 448 1.56 -32.36 -19.79
C TYR A 448 1.36 -30.98 -20.41
N MET A 449 0.34 -30.86 -21.25
CA MET A 449 -0.19 -29.61 -21.79
C MET A 449 -1.71 -29.62 -21.65
N ASN A 450 -2.29 -28.46 -21.33
CA ASN A 450 -3.72 -28.26 -21.22
C ASN A 450 -4.15 -27.06 -22.06
N GLU A 451 -5.28 -27.22 -22.76
CA GLU A 451 -5.93 -26.17 -23.54
C GLU A 451 -7.19 -25.68 -22.81
N LEU A 452 -7.26 -24.37 -22.61
CA LEU A 452 -8.39 -23.67 -22.02
C LEU A 452 -9.48 -23.46 -23.07
N LYS A 453 -10.67 -24.03 -22.82
CA LYS A 453 -11.80 -23.95 -23.76
C LYS A 453 -12.31 -22.51 -23.96
N GLU A 454 -12.56 -21.78 -22.87
CA GLU A 454 -13.21 -20.46 -22.91
C GLU A 454 -12.71 -19.51 -21.82
N GLY A 455 -11.60 -18.83 -22.05
CA GLY A 455 -11.07 -17.84 -21.12
C GLY A 455 -9.58 -17.64 -21.31
N ARG A 456 -8.94 -17.08 -20.29
CA ARG A 456 -7.49 -16.90 -20.22
C ARG A 456 -6.96 -17.07 -18.80
N ILE A 457 -5.66 -17.31 -18.70
CA ILE A 457 -4.92 -17.16 -17.45
C ILE A 457 -4.57 -15.68 -17.31
N SER A 458 -4.96 -15.05 -16.20
CA SER A 458 -4.80 -13.61 -16.01
C SER A 458 -3.35 -13.22 -15.67
N HIS A 459 -2.67 -14.00 -14.83
CA HIS A 459 -1.31 -13.71 -14.36
C HIS A 459 -0.35 -14.87 -14.63
N LYS A 460 0.35 -15.41 -13.62
CA LYS A 460 1.30 -16.53 -13.71
C LYS A 460 0.67 -17.82 -13.19
N ILE A 461 1.29 -18.94 -13.54
CA ILE A 461 1.00 -20.24 -12.93
C ILE A 461 1.91 -20.42 -11.71
N HIS A 462 1.35 -20.89 -10.60
CA HIS A 462 2.10 -21.18 -9.39
C HIS A 462 2.11 -22.69 -9.12
N GLY A 463 3.30 -23.26 -8.98
CA GLY A 463 3.47 -24.65 -8.53
C GLY A 463 3.62 -24.74 -7.02
N ASP A 464 2.88 -25.62 -6.36
CA ASP A 464 3.13 -25.99 -4.95
C ASP A 464 4.29 -27.01 -4.83
N LYS A 465 4.57 -27.47 -3.61
CA LYS A 465 5.67 -28.42 -3.33
C LYS A 465 5.34 -29.83 -3.81
N GLU A 466 4.06 -30.15 -3.93
CA GLU A 466 3.53 -31.41 -4.44
C GLU A 466 3.50 -31.43 -5.98
N GLY A 467 3.78 -30.30 -6.61
CA GLY A 467 3.80 -30.12 -8.06
C GLY A 467 2.44 -29.89 -8.68
N ASN A 468 1.40 -29.57 -7.91
CA ASN A 468 0.15 -29.10 -8.45
C ASN A 468 0.35 -27.69 -9.05
N ALA A 469 -0.32 -27.42 -10.16
CA ALA A 469 -0.36 -26.09 -10.75
C ALA A 469 -1.61 -25.33 -10.29
N PHE A 470 -1.46 -24.06 -9.96
CA PHE A 470 -2.53 -23.15 -9.61
C PHE A 470 -2.49 -21.91 -10.50
N TYR A 471 -3.66 -21.45 -10.94
CA TYR A 471 -3.78 -20.21 -11.69
C TYR A 471 -5.17 -19.60 -11.53
N LEU A 472 -5.23 -18.27 -11.67
CA LEU A 472 -6.49 -17.55 -11.82
C LEU A 472 -6.95 -17.63 -13.26
N PHE A 473 -8.18 -18.10 -13.44
CA PHE A 473 -8.86 -18.25 -14.71
C PHE A 473 -9.94 -17.19 -14.84
N GLU A 474 -9.85 -16.39 -15.89
CA GLU A 474 -10.84 -15.36 -16.24
C GLU A 474 -11.68 -15.84 -17.44
N SER A 475 -13.00 -15.96 -17.24
CA SER A 475 -13.93 -16.30 -18.32
C SER A 475 -14.18 -15.12 -19.26
N ASN A 476 -14.15 -15.38 -20.57
CA ASN A 476 -14.36 -14.35 -21.61
C ASN A 476 -15.77 -13.75 -21.62
N THR A 477 -16.79 -14.47 -21.14
CA THR A 477 -18.19 -14.08 -21.33
C THR A 477 -18.77 -13.30 -20.15
N GLN A 478 -18.18 -13.45 -18.97
CA GLN A 478 -18.76 -12.93 -17.71
C GLN A 478 -17.71 -12.28 -16.79
N SER A 479 -16.46 -12.13 -17.24
CA SER A 479 -15.33 -11.62 -16.41
C SER A 479 -15.25 -12.30 -15.04
N LYS A 480 -15.59 -13.60 -15.01
CA LYS A 480 -15.54 -14.41 -13.80
C LYS A 480 -14.12 -14.87 -13.54
N THR A 481 -13.54 -14.43 -12.43
CA THR A 481 -12.30 -15.01 -11.90
C THR A 481 -12.60 -16.22 -11.03
N THR A 482 -11.87 -17.32 -11.27
CA THR A 482 -11.84 -18.52 -10.42
C THR A 482 -10.41 -18.99 -10.17
N LEU A 483 -10.13 -19.62 -9.03
CA LEU A 483 -8.85 -20.30 -8.80
C LEU A 483 -8.96 -21.76 -9.20
N VAL A 484 -8.11 -22.17 -10.14
CA VAL A 484 -8.08 -23.53 -10.68
C VAL A 484 -6.83 -24.24 -10.18
N LYS A 485 -6.99 -25.51 -9.80
CA LYS A 485 -5.92 -26.45 -9.45
C LYS A 485 -5.83 -27.55 -10.49
N VAL A 486 -4.60 -27.90 -10.88
CA VAL A 486 -4.27 -29.00 -11.79
C VAL A 486 -3.32 -29.95 -11.09
N SER A 487 -3.59 -31.26 -11.16
CA SER A 487 -2.73 -32.29 -10.57
C SER A 487 -1.34 -32.32 -11.21
N PRO A 488 -0.32 -32.89 -10.54
CA PRO A 488 1.05 -32.86 -11.04
C PRO A 488 1.25 -33.59 -12.37
N ASP A 489 0.35 -34.53 -12.70
CA ASP A 489 0.32 -35.27 -13.96
C ASP A 489 -0.64 -34.68 -15.01
N GLY A 490 -1.30 -33.56 -14.71
CA GLY A 490 -2.21 -32.87 -15.61
C GLY A 490 -3.59 -33.51 -15.77
N LYS A 491 -3.85 -34.68 -15.18
CA LYS A 491 -5.07 -35.46 -15.44
C LYS A 491 -6.32 -34.94 -14.71
N ASN A 492 -6.14 -34.30 -13.57
CA ASN A 492 -7.24 -33.76 -12.77
C ASN A 492 -7.15 -32.24 -12.76
N THR A 493 -8.22 -31.60 -13.21
CA THR A 493 -8.40 -30.15 -13.12
C THR A 493 -9.66 -29.86 -12.33
N SER A 494 -9.56 -28.97 -11.35
CA SER A 494 -10.67 -28.64 -10.45
C SER A 494 -10.66 -27.15 -10.08
N VAL A 495 -11.84 -26.54 -10.01
CA VAL A 495 -12.01 -25.20 -9.44
C VAL A 495 -11.99 -25.33 -7.92
N VAL A 496 -11.00 -24.71 -7.27
CA VAL A 496 -10.85 -24.75 -5.81
C VAL A 496 -11.45 -23.52 -5.13
N ILE A 497 -11.50 -22.37 -5.82
CA ILE A 497 -12.24 -21.19 -5.37
C ILE A 497 -13.07 -20.66 -6.54
N LYS A 498 -14.38 -20.60 -6.35
CA LYS A 498 -15.32 -20.09 -7.35
C LYS A 498 -15.42 -18.56 -7.29
N ASN A 499 -15.98 -17.98 -8.35
CA ASN A 499 -16.41 -16.59 -8.37
C ASN A 499 -17.60 -16.39 -7.42
N VAL A 500 -17.76 -15.20 -6.84
CA VAL A 500 -18.88 -14.84 -5.95
C VAL A 500 -20.23 -15.12 -6.60
N ILE A 501 -20.39 -14.84 -7.90
CA ILE A 501 -21.67 -15.03 -8.58
C ILE A 501 -22.03 -16.51 -8.79
N ASP A 502 -21.07 -17.41 -8.60
CA ASP A 502 -21.26 -18.87 -8.60
C ASP A 502 -21.24 -19.45 -7.16
N GLY A 503 -21.47 -18.60 -6.16
CA GLY A 503 -21.48 -18.95 -4.73
C GLY A 503 -20.08 -19.12 -4.12
N GLY A 504 -19.05 -18.54 -4.74
CA GLY A 504 -17.67 -18.57 -4.27
C GLY A 504 -17.24 -17.33 -3.51
N SER A 505 -15.95 -17.02 -3.55
CA SER A 505 -15.35 -15.92 -2.79
C SER A 505 -14.36 -15.07 -3.58
N LEU A 506 -14.12 -15.36 -4.86
CA LEU A 506 -13.32 -14.50 -5.75
C LEU A 506 -14.22 -13.55 -6.55
N CYS A 507 -13.68 -12.39 -6.91
CA CYS A 507 -14.39 -11.40 -7.71
C CYS A 507 -13.51 -10.93 -8.88
N LYS A 508 -12.93 -9.72 -8.77
CA LYS A 508 -12.13 -9.06 -9.81
C LYS A 508 -10.62 -9.17 -9.56
N GLU A 509 -10.18 -10.02 -8.62
CA GLU A 509 -8.75 -10.33 -8.45
C GLU A 509 -8.22 -11.06 -9.69
N ASP A 510 -7.03 -10.71 -10.16
CA ASP A 510 -6.45 -11.19 -11.41
C ASP A 510 -4.97 -11.58 -11.31
N MET A 511 -4.35 -11.40 -10.14
CA MET A 511 -2.99 -11.83 -9.85
C MET A 511 -2.93 -12.81 -8.68
N LEU A 512 -1.99 -13.77 -8.75
CA LEU A 512 -1.86 -14.84 -7.77
C LEU A 512 -0.44 -14.87 -7.19
N ALA A 513 -0.32 -15.16 -5.90
CA ALA A 513 0.89 -15.73 -5.32
C ALA A 513 0.53 -16.74 -4.25
N ILE A 514 1.44 -17.68 -4.04
CA ILE A 514 1.28 -18.76 -3.08
C ILE A 514 2.53 -18.80 -2.21
N SER A 515 2.40 -18.67 -0.89
CA SER A 515 3.49 -18.85 0.08
C SER A 515 3.74 -20.35 0.34
N SER A 516 4.87 -20.72 0.95
CA SER A 516 5.22 -22.16 1.06
C SER A 516 4.49 -22.90 2.17
N ASN A 517 3.78 -22.18 3.03
CA ASN A 517 2.80 -22.71 3.97
C ASN A 517 1.39 -22.82 3.36
N GLY A 518 1.24 -22.56 2.06
CA GLY A 518 -0.04 -22.71 1.35
C GLY A 518 -1.03 -21.57 1.57
N ILE A 519 -0.56 -20.36 1.91
CA ILE A 519 -1.42 -19.16 1.88
C ILE A 519 -1.51 -18.66 0.44
N TYR A 520 -2.72 -18.40 -0.02
CA TYR A 520 -3.01 -17.91 -1.37
C TYR A 520 -3.35 -16.43 -1.30
N TYR A 521 -2.59 -15.61 -2.01
CA TYR A 521 -2.81 -14.18 -2.16
C TYR A 521 -3.38 -13.95 -3.55
N CYS A 522 -4.67 -13.62 -3.62
CA CYS A 522 -5.34 -13.22 -4.85
C CYS A 522 -5.49 -11.70 -4.82
N ALA A 523 -4.79 -10.99 -5.70
CA ALA A 523 -4.77 -9.53 -5.72
C ALA A 523 -5.24 -8.99 -7.08
N GLY A 524 -5.48 -7.69 -7.14
CA GLY A 524 -5.73 -7.00 -8.40
C GLY A 524 -5.58 -5.49 -8.27
N TYR A 525 -5.94 -4.79 -9.35
CA TYR A 525 -5.95 -3.34 -9.44
C TYR A 525 -6.77 -2.68 -8.33
N ASN A 526 -6.39 -1.46 -7.94
CA ASN A 526 -7.07 -0.64 -6.94
C ASN A 526 -7.25 -1.38 -5.61
N GLY A 527 -6.18 -1.90 -5.01
CA GLY A 527 -6.25 -2.41 -3.64
C GLY A 527 -7.05 -3.70 -3.44
N ARG A 528 -7.41 -4.39 -4.51
CA ARG A 528 -8.12 -5.68 -4.42
C ARG A 528 -7.19 -6.73 -3.84
N LEU A 529 -7.60 -7.34 -2.74
CA LEU A 529 -6.83 -8.40 -2.09
C LEU A 529 -7.76 -9.33 -1.32
N ARG A 530 -7.65 -10.62 -1.64
CA ARG A 530 -8.22 -11.73 -0.88
C ARG A 530 -7.12 -12.70 -0.49
N ILE A 531 -7.11 -13.10 0.77
CA ILE A 531 -6.13 -14.04 1.30
C ILE A 531 -6.86 -15.28 1.75
N PHE A 532 -6.39 -16.45 1.32
CA PHE A 532 -6.95 -17.74 1.70
C PHE A 532 -5.90 -18.61 2.39
N ASP A 533 -6.32 -19.43 3.34
CA ASP A 533 -5.47 -20.45 3.94
C ASP A 533 -5.26 -21.66 3.01
N ALA A 534 -4.50 -22.65 3.48
CA ALA A 534 -4.20 -23.88 2.73
C ALA A 534 -5.44 -24.75 2.42
N ASN A 535 -6.55 -24.51 3.11
CA ASN A 535 -7.84 -25.18 2.90
C ASN A 535 -8.82 -24.30 2.11
N PHE A 536 -8.34 -23.18 1.55
CA PHE A 536 -9.12 -22.20 0.81
C PHE A 536 -10.17 -21.44 1.64
N ASN A 537 -10.02 -21.37 2.97
CA ASN A 537 -10.84 -20.50 3.80
C ASN A 537 -10.36 -19.05 3.68
N VAL A 538 -11.30 -18.11 3.60
CA VAL A 538 -11.00 -16.66 3.56
C VAL A 538 -10.41 -16.22 4.90
N LEU A 539 -9.17 -15.71 4.86
CA LEU A 539 -8.47 -15.08 5.99
C LEU A 539 -8.65 -13.55 5.99
N TYR A 540 -8.70 -12.95 4.81
CA TYR A 540 -8.82 -11.50 4.65
C TYR A 540 -9.50 -11.14 3.33
N VAL A 541 -10.26 -10.04 3.35
CA VAL A 541 -10.85 -9.40 2.17
C VAL A 541 -10.65 -7.90 2.32
N SER A 542 -9.98 -7.26 1.36
CA SER A 542 -9.80 -5.81 1.33
C SER A 542 -11.14 -5.10 1.14
N LYS A 543 -11.18 -3.80 1.45
CA LYS A 543 -12.38 -2.99 1.30
C LYS A 543 -12.92 -3.03 -0.14
N ASN A 544 -12.05 -2.80 -1.13
CA ASN A 544 -12.47 -2.75 -2.54
C ASN A 544 -12.95 -4.12 -3.05
N SER A 545 -12.31 -5.22 -2.61
CA SER A 545 -12.81 -6.56 -2.89
C SER A 545 -14.20 -6.83 -2.31
N LYS A 546 -14.54 -6.29 -1.12
CA LYS A 546 -15.89 -6.40 -0.54
C LYS A 546 -16.91 -5.59 -1.32
N GLU A 547 -16.57 -4.37 -1.72
CA GLU A 547 -17.45 -3.52 -2.51
C GLU A 547 -17.79 -4.18 -3.86
N ASP A 548 -16.81 -4.78 -4.55
CA ASP A 548 -17.07 -5.54 -5.79
C ASP A 548 -17.97 -6.77 -5.55
N GLU A 549 -17.86 -7.40 -4.38
CA GLU A 549 -18.69 -8.54 -3.98
C GLU A 549 -20.16 -8.12 -3.83
N GLU A 550 -20.39 -7.02 -3.13
CA GLU A 550 -21.72 -6.44 -2.90
C GLU A 550 -22.35 -5.98 -4.22
N GLU A 551 -21.58 -5.31 -5.09
CA GLU A 551 -21.98 -4.91 -6.45
C GLU A 551 -22.40 -6.13 -7.28
N SER A 552 -21.55 -7.16 -7.33
CA SER A 552 -21.82 -8.38 -8.12
C SER A 552 -23.06 -9.11 -7.63
N ILE A 553 -23.30 -9.17 -6.32
CA ILE A 553 -24.51 -9.78 -5.74
C ILE A 553 -25.76 -8.96 -6.06
N ALA A 554 -25.66 -7.62 -6.06
CA ALA A 554 -26.77 -6.75 -6.42
C ALA A 554 -27.17 -6.95 -7.89
N GLU A 555 -26.20 -7.00 -8.81
CA GLU A 555 -26.45 -7.23 -10.24
C GLU A 555 -27.15 -8.57 -10.53
N ILE A 556 -26.85 -9.63 -9.77
CA ILE A 556 -27.55 -10.93 -9.92
C ILE A 556 -29.02 -10.78 -9.55
N LYS A 557 -29.30 -10.14 -8.40
CA LYS A 557 -30.67 -9.95 -7.91
C LYS A 557 -31.50 -9.14 -8.90
N GLU A 558 -30.94 -8.09 -9.47
CA GLU A 558 -31.60 -7.27 -10.50
C GLU A 558 -31.88 -8.03 -11.81
N ARG A 559 -31.15 -9.11 -12.12
CA ARG A 559 -31.41 -9.95 -13.30
C ARG A 559 -32.45 -11.04 -13.04
N GLU A 560 -32.70 -11.38 -11.79
CA GLU A 560 -33.70 -12.39 -11.38
C GLU A 560 -35.10 -11.79 -11.22
N ASP A 561 -35.20 -10.49 -10.94
CA ASP A 561 -36.43 -9.69 -10.89
C ASP A 561 -36.92 -9.28 -12.30
#